data_AF-A0A3D4IS25-F1
#
_entry.id   AF-A0A3D4IS25-F1
#
_cell.length_a   1.000
_cell.length_b   1.000
_cell.length_c   1.000
_cell.angle_alpha   90.00
_cell.angle_beta   90.00
_cell.angle_gamma   90.00
#
_symmetry.space_group_name_H-M   'P 1'
#
loop_
_entity.id
_entity.type
_entity.pdbx_description
1 polymer ?
#
loop_
_entity_poly.entity_id
_entity_poly.type
_entity_poly.pdbx_seq_one_letter_code
_entity_poly.pdbx_strand_id
1 'polypeptide(L)'
;PFVSVQYEKPHFSQKKILLIIGLIQAVLALPSSLYPDLIGTLDLIFGSGMQVLGSMLCILGLTWGLRKSEVIEGMFTTSNSNTFKRWTYFWIRWVIPIALVAVLLGYIYDSVA
;
A
#
# COMPACT_ATOMS: atom_id res chain seq x y z
N PRO A 1 -12.23 14.29 -9.26
CA PRO A 1 -12.09 14.26 -7.79
C PRO A 1 -10.88 13.45 -7.26
N PHE A 2 -10.16 12.69 -8.10
CA PHE A 2 -8.79 12.28 -7.75
C PHE A 2 -7.91 13.44 -8.14
N VAL A 3 -7.27 14.02 -7.13
CA VAL A 3 -6.19 14.99 -7.30
C VAL A 3 -5.29 14.41 -8.38
N SER A 4 -5.25 15.06 -9.55
CA SER A 4 -4.19 14.83 -10.52
C SER A 4 -2.92 14.93 -9.71
N VAL A 5 -2.25 13.79 -9.49
CA VAL A 5 -0.97 13.75 -8.75
C VAL A 5 -0.11 14.80 -9.43
N GLN A 6 -0.02 15.98 -8.81
CA GLN A 6 0.85 17.01 -9.32
C GLN A 6 2.20 16.37 -9.19
N TYR A 7 2.82 16.05 -10.32
CA TYR A 7 4.22 15.68 -10.34
C TYR A 7 4.95 16.90 -9.80
N GLU A 8 5.14 16.92 -8.49
CA GLU A 8 5.91 17.93 -7.82
C GLU A 8 7.31 17.77 -8.37
N LYS A 9 7.63 18.60 -9.37
CA LYS A 9 8.91 18.53 -10.05
C LYS A 9 9.93 18.78 -8.96
N PRO A 10 10.78 17.79 -8.63
CA PRO A 10 11.80 18.05 -7.64
C PRO A 10 12.66 19.20 -8.15
N HIS A 11 12.94 20.19 -7.30
CA HIS A 11 13.86 21.27 -7.65
C HIS A 11 15.26 20.73 -8.03
N PHE A 12 15.56 19.49 -7.64
CA PHE A 12 16.78 18.78 -8.00
C PHE A 12 16.68 18.07 -9.35
N SER A 13 17.79 18.08 -10.10
CA SER A 13 17.96 17.26 -11.31
C SER A 13 17.69 15.79 -10.99
N GLN A 14 16.80 15.16 -11.76
CA GLN A 14 16.43 13.74 -11.62
C GLN A 14 17.65 12.81 -11.55
N LYS A 15 18.70 13.14 -12.30
CA LYS A 15 19.97 12.39 -12.29
C LYS A 15 20.64 12.38 -10.92
N LYS A 16 20.62 13.51 -10.20
CA LYS A 16 21.19 13.61 -8.85
C LYS A 16 20.37 12.82 -7.83
N ILE A 17 19.04 12.86 -7.94
CA ILE A 17 18.15 12.10 -7.05
C ILE A 17 18.37 10.59 -7.23
N LEU A 18 18.42 10.11 -8.48
CA LEU A 18 18.68 8.70 -8.76
C LEU A 18 20.05 8.26 -8.24
N LEU A 19 21.08 9.10 -8.37
CA LEU A 19 22.42 8.80 -7.89
C LEU A 19 22.46 8.75 -6.35
N ILE A 20 21.78 9.67 -5.66
CA ILE A 20 21.67 9.68 -4.20
C ILE A 20 20.92 8.46 -3.70
N ILE A 21 19.75 8.15 -4.27
CA ILE A 21 18.95 6.97 -3.88
C ILE A 21 19.75 5.69 -4.12
N GLY A 22 20.41 5.57 -5.28
CA GLY A 22 21.24 4.41 -5.60
C GLY A 22 22.43 4.26 -4.65
N LEU A 23 23.09 5.35 -4.27
CA LEU A 23 24.19 5.32 -3.31
C LEU A 23 23.72 4.91 -1.91
N ILE A 24 22.60 5.47 -1.44
CA ILE A 24 22.00 5.08 -0.16
C ILE A 24 21.63 3.59 -0.17
N GLN A 25 21.00 3.12 -1.26
CA GLN A 25 20.62 1.72 -1.39
C GLN A 25 21.84 0.80 -1.42
N ALA A 26 22.92 1.18 -2.10
CA ALA A 26 24.17 0.42 -2.10
C ALA A 26 24.80 0.36 -0.70
N VAL A 27 24.83 1.46 0.04
CA VAL A 27 25.34 1.50 1.42
C VAL A 27 24.49 0.66 2.37
N LEU A 28 23.16 0.68 2.23
CA LEU A 28 22.24 -0.14 3.03
C LEU A 28 22.29 -1.62 2.66
N ALA A 29 22.61 -1.95 1.41
CA ALA A 29 22.76 -3.33 0.95
C ALA A 29 24.03 -4.00 1.50
N LEU A 30 25.10 -3.25 1.77
CA LEU A 30 26.36 -3.80 2.30
C LEU A 30 26.22 -4.53 3.64
N PRO A 31 25.63 -3.95 4.71
CA PRO A 31 25.43 -4.67 5.97
C PRO A 31 24.38 -5.78 5.83
N SER A 32 23.37 -5.62 4.97
CA SER A 32 22.39 -6.67 4.68
C SER A 32 23.03 -7.92 4.05
N SER A 33 23.99 -7.73 3.14
CA SER A 33 24.69 -8.83 2.48
C SER A 33 25.53 -9.70 3.43
N LEU A 34 25.99 -9.12 4.55
CA LEU A 34 26.84 -9.81 5.52
C LEU A 34 26.03 -10.59 6.58
N TYR A 35 24.76 -10.24 6.78
CA TYR A 35 23.88 -10.86 7.77
C TYR A 35 22.56 -11.29 7.11
N PRO A 36 22.49 -12.49 6.54
CA PRO A 36 21.32 -12.95 5.77
C PRO A 36 20.02 -13.02 6.60
N ASP A 37 20.11 -13.29 7.91
CA ASP A 37 18.95 -13.27 8.81
C ASP A 37 18.31 -11.88 8.92
N LEU A 38 19.12 -10.83 8.75
CA LEU A 38 18.68 -9.44 8.81
C LEU A 38 17.86 -9.07 7.57
N ILE A 39 18.21 -9.61 6.39
CA ILE A 39 17.41 -9.46 5.16
C ILE A 39 16.03 -10.09 5.34
N GLY A 40 15.98 -11.32 5.87
CA GLY A 40 14.71 -12.02 6.09
C GLY A 40 13.78 -11.24 7.01
N THR A 41 14.30 -10.72 8.12
CA THR A 41 13.52 -9.92 9.08
C THR A 41 13.07 -8.59 8.47
N LEU A 42 13.94 -7.90 7.72
CA LEU A 42 13.59 -6.65 7.05
C LEU A 42 12.55 -6.86 5.95
N ASP A 43 12.63 -7.91 5.16
CA ASP A 43 11.65 -8.23 4.10
C ASP A 43 10.28 -8.59 4.71
N LEU A 44 10.28 -9.30 5.83
CA LEU A 44 9.06 -9.67 6.54
C LEU A 44 8.32 -8.42 7.09
N ILE A 45 9.06 -7.51 7.73
CA ILE A 45 8.51 -6.28 8.33
C ILE A 45 8.18 -5.23 7.26
N PHE A 46 9.15 -4.87 6.42
CA PHE A 46 9.02 -3.77 5.44
C PHE A 46 8.39 -4.20 4.12
N GLY A 47 8.61 -5.43 3.68
CA GLY A 47 7.97 -5.97 2.48
C GLY A 47 6.52 -6.35 2.79
N SER A 48 6.32 -7.50 3.44
CA SER A 48 4.96 -8.01 3.68
C SER A 48 4.17 -7.20 4.71
N GLY A 49 4.77 -6.85 5.86
CA GLY A 49 4.06 -6.19 6.95
C GLY A 49 3.56 -4.79 6.58
N MET A 50 4.47 -3.94 6.09
CA MET A 50 4.11 -2.57 5.70
C MET A 50 3.18 -2.52 4.48
N GLN A 51 3.27 -3.45 3.54
CA GLN A 51 2.34 -3.53 2.42
C GLN A 51 0.92 -3.85 2.89
N VAL A 52 0.76 -4.81 3.81
CA VAL A 52 -0.55 -5.15 4.40
C VAL A 52 -1.11 -3.98 5.19
N LEU A 53 -0.28 -3.30 6.00
CA LEU A 53 -0.71 -2.09 6.73
C LEU A 53 -1.07 -0.93 5.80
N GLY A 54 -0.25 -0.65 4.79
CA GLY A 54 -0.49 0.44 3.84
C GLY A 54 -1.75 0.23 3.01
N SER A 55 -2.00 -1.01 2.56
CA SER A 55 -3.23 -1.37 1.85
C SER A 55 -4.46 -1.26 2.75
N MET A 56 -4.35 -1.66 4.01
CA MET A 56 -5.41 -1.49 5.01
C MET A 56 -5.75 -0.02 5.21
N LEU A 57 -4.75 0.83 5.48
CA LEU A 57 -4.94 2.28 5.65
C LEU A 57 -5.53 2.93 4.39
N CYS A 58 -5.11 2.50 3.20
CA CYS A 58 -5.66 2.96 1.94
C CYS A 58 -7.16 2.62 1.81
N ILE A 59 -7.55 1.38 2.08
CA ILE A 59 -8.95 0.96 1.98
C ILE A 59 -9.80 1.64 3.05
N LEU A 60 -9.30 1.80 4.27
CA LEU A 60 -10.00 2.53 5.32
C LEU A 60 -10.20 4.01 4.93
N GLY A 61 -9.16 4.66 4.41
CA GLY A 61 -9.25 6.03 3.90
C GLY A 61 -10.24 6.16 2.74
N LEU A 62 -10.24 5.22 1.79
CA LEU A 62 -11.17 5.21 0.66
C LEU A 62 -12.61 4.90 1.08
N THR A 63 -12.83 3.97 2.01
CA THR A 63 -14.18 3.47 2.31
C THR A 63 -14.88 4.22 3.45
N TRP A 64 -14.12 4.75 4.41
CA TRP A 64 -14.62 5.51 5.57
C TRP A 64 -14.23 6.99 5.54
N GLY A 65 -13.15 7.37 4.84
CA GLY A 65 -12.75 8.77 4.70
C GLY A 65 -13.48 9.52 3.57
N LEU A 66 -13.88 8.83 2.50
CA LEU A 66 -14.59 9.43 1.36
C LEU A 66 -16.08 9.06 1.33
N ARG A 67 -16.88 9.95 0.77
CA ARG A 67 -18.32 9.73 0.56
C ARG A 67 -18.53 8.66 -0.50
N LYS A 68 -19.42 7.69 -0.25
CA LYS A 68 -19.69 6.53 -1.13
C LYS A 68 -19.87 6.89 -2.61
N SER A 69 -20.52 8.01 -2.93
CA SER A 69 -20.72 8.44 -4.32
C SER A 69 -19.41 8.81 -5.02
N GLU A 70 -18.50 9.49 -4.33
CA GLU A 70 -17.21 9.94 -4.89
C GLU A 70 -16.26 8.77 -5.16
N VAL A 71 -16.28 7.75 -4.30
CA VAL A 71 -15.52 6.51 -4.49
C VAL A 71 -16.02 5.76 -5.73
N ILE A 72 -17.35 5.62 -5.87
CA ILE A 72 -17.96 4.87 -6.97
C ILE A 72 -17.80 5.62 -8.31
N GLU A 73 -18.02 6.93 -8.32
CA GLU A 73 -17.84 7.78 -9.51
C GLU A 73 -16.37 7.80 -9.94
N GLY A 74 -15.47 7.73 -8.97
CA GLY A 74 -14.05 7.71 -9.20
C GLY A 74 -13.43 6.42 -9.71
N MET A 75 -13.89 5.29 -9.16
CA MET A 75 -13.43 3.97 -9.58
C MET A 75 -14.11 3.50 -10.86
N PHE A 76 -15.34 3.97 -11.14
CA PHE A 76 -16.16 3.51 -12.25
C PHE A 76 -16.68 4.67 -13.11
N THR A 77 -15.77 5.30 -13.84
CA THR A 77 -16.03 6.39 -14.80
C THR A 77 -16.88 5.97 -16.00
N THR A 78 -16.90 4.68 -16.38
CA THR A 78 -17.54 4.22 -17.64
C THR A 78 -18.57 3.08 -17.46
N SER A 79 -18.68 2.46 -16.29
CA SER A 79 -19.55 1.28 -16.13
C SER A 79 -21.03 1.67 -15.93
N ASN A 80 -21.95 1.04 -16.66
CA ASN A 80 -23.38 1.37 -16.70
C ASN A 80 -24.23 0.55 -15.69
N SER A 81 -23.65 -0.50 -15.07
CA SER A 81 -24.38 -1.35 -14.11
C SER A 81 -24.28 -0.84 -12.67
N ASN A 82 -25.35 -0.21 -12.19
CA ASN A 82 -25.46 0.30 -10.81
C ASN A 82 -25.38 -0.84 -9.76
N THR A 83 -25.82 -2.05 -10.12
CA THR A 83 -25.78 -3.23 -9.25
C THR A 83 -24.35 -3.73 -9.05
N PHE A 84 -23.53 -3.77 -10.10
CA PHE A 84 -22.14 -4.21 -10.01
C PHE A 84 -21.30 -3.25 -9.15
N LYS A 85 -21.52 -1.92 -9.31
CA LYS A 85 -20.85 -0.88 -8.49
C LYS A 85 -21.17 -0.99 -7.00
N ARG A 86 -22.43 -1.31 -6.65
CA ARG A 86 -22.82 -1.50 -5.24
C ARG A 86 -22.21 -2.77 -4.64
N TRP A 87 -22.13 -3.84 -5.42
CA TRP A 87 -21.59 -5.12 -4.97
C TRP A 87 -20.08 -5.06 -4.74
N THR A 88 -19.33 -4.45 -5.67
CA THR A 88 -17.88 -4.22 -5.51
C THR A 88 -17.58 -3.27 -4.34
N TYR A 89 -18.35 -2.19 -4.17
CA TYR A 89 -18.18 -1.32 -3.00
C TYR A 89 -18.42 -2.05 -1.67
N PHE A 90 -19.42 -2.93 -1.61
CA PHE A 90 -19.67 -3.75 -0.41
C PHE A 90 -18.49 -4.69 -0.12
N TRP A 91 -17.95 -5.35 -1.14
CA TRP A 91 -16.77 -6.18 -1.03
C TRP A 91 -15.54 -5.41 -0.53
N ILE A 92 -15.28 -4.23 -1.11
CA ILE A 92 -14.14 -3.38 -0.72
C ILE A 92 -14.29 -2.85 0.72
N ARG A 93 -15.52 -2.54 1.15
CA ARG A 93 -15.78 -2.00 2.49
C ARG A 93 -15.76 -3.04 3.59
N TRP A 94 -16.06 -4.30 3.30
CA TRP A 94 -16.23 -5.33 4.33
C TRP A 94 -15.30 -6.52 4.17
N VAL A 95 -15.25 -7.11 2.97
CA VAL A 95 -14.49 -8.35 2.75
C VAL A 95 -12.99 -8.09 2.79
N ILE A 96 -12.51 -7.05 2.12
CA ILE A 96 -11.06 -6.77 2.05
C ILE A 96 -10.49 -6.35 3.42
N PRO A 97 -11.14 -5.46 4.21
CA PRO A 97 -10.66 -5.13 5.55
C PRO A 97 -10.65 -6.32 6.49
N ILE A 98 -11.68 -7.18 6.45
CA ILE A 98 -11.73 -8.40 7.27
C ILE A 98 -10.60 -9.36 6.88
N ALA A 99 -10.37 -9.57 5.59
CA ALA A 99 -9.28 -10.42 5.11
C ALA A 99 -7.90 -9.87 5.53
N LEU A 100 -7.68 -8.55 5.44
CA LEU A 100 -6.44 -7.92 5.87
C LEU A 100 -6.22 -8.05 7.38
N VAL A 101 -7.26 -7.85 8.19
CA VAL A 101 -7.19 -8.06 9.65
C VAL A 101 -6.90 -9.51 9.99
N ALA A 102 -7.51 -10.46 9.29
CA ALA A 102 -7.26 -11.89 9.48
C ALA A 102 -5.80 -12.27 9.15
N VAL A 103 -5.25 -11.74 8.06
CA VAL A 103 -3.82 -11.93 7.70
C VAL A 103 -2.91 -11.31 8.75
N LEU A 104 -3.23 -10.11 9.23
CA LEU A 104 -2.44 -9.42 10.25
C LEU A 104 -2.46 -10.16 11.60
N LEU A 105 -3.61 -10.71 11.99
CA LEU A 105 -3.74 -11.57 13.17
C LEU A 105 -3.00 -12.90 13.02
N GLY A 106 -3.09 -13.53 11.84
CA GLY A 106 -2.34 -14.75 11.53
C GLY A 106 -0.83 -14.52 11.61
N TYR A 107 -0.36 -13.39 11.10
CA TYR A 107 1.04 -12.97 11.20
C TYR A 107 1.49 -12.75 12.65
N ILE A 108 0.66 -12.08 13.48
CA ILE A 108 0.96 -11.91 14.91
C ILE A 108 1.03 -13.27 15.61
N TYR A 109 0.10 -14.17 15.32
CA TYR A 109 0.08 -15.51 15.91
C TYR A 109 1.34 -16.32 15.57
N ASP A 110 1.74 -16.35 14.30
CA ASP A 110 2.95 -17.03 13.83
C ASP A 110 4.24 -16.39 14.38
N SER A 111 4.21 -15.09 14.67
CA SER A 111 5.36 -14.39 15.29
C SER A 111 5.48 -14.58 16.81
N VAL A 112 4.41 -15.02 17.49
CA VAL A 112 4.34 -15.16 18.96
C VAL A 112 4.34 -16.62 19.41
N ALA A 113 3.83 -17.55 18.60
CA ALA A 113 3.80 -19.00 18.85
C ALA A 113 5.06 -19.71 18.32
#